data_AF-A0A1F4XIV1-F1
#
_entry.id   AF-A0A1F4XIV1-F1
#
_cell.length_a   1.000
_cell.length_b   1.000
_cell.length_c   1.000
_cell.angle_alpha   90.00
_cell.angle_beta   90.00
_cell.angle_gamma   90.00
#
_symmetry.space_group_name_H-M   'P 1'
#
loop_
_entity.id
_entity.type
_entity.pdbx_description
1 polymer ?
#
loop_
_entity_poly.entity_id
_entity_poly.type
_entity_poly.pdbx_seq_one_letter_code
_entity_poly.pdbx_strand_id
1 'polypeptide(L)'
;MFGNDSYHPLSANGLAMTGAVLGFLGWLVHLIWHGLMAQPSVVGLLYNISPLDPKAVVGVLLCAVIGGAIAGWLLATVYNWSIKKK
;
A
#
# COMPACT_ATOMS: atom_id res chain seq x y z
N MET A 1 -38.85 13.11 4.53
CA MET A 1 -38.09 12.02 5.16
C MET A 1 -37.37 11.29 4.05
N PHE A 2 -36.09 11.59 3.83
CA PHE A 2 -35.28 10.85 2.86
C PHE A 2 -35.06 9.44 3.40
N GLY A 3 -35.30 8.45 2.54
CA GLY A 3 -35.39 7.05 2.89
C GLY A 3 -34.08 6.45 3.40
N ASN A 4 -34.18 5.21 3.86
CA ASN A 4 -33.08 4.33 4.18
C ASN A 4 -32.04 4.26 3.05
N ASP A 5 -31.02 5.12 3.08
CA ASP A 5 -29.81 4.93 2.31
C ASP A 5 -28.91 3.97 3.10
N SER A 6 -29.17 2.69 2.88
CA SER A 6 -28.55 1.53 3.51
C SER A 6 -27.06 1.74 3.80
N TYR A 7 -26.70 1.80 5.07
CA TYR A 7 -25.32 1.76 5.52
C TYR A 7 -24.65 0.49 5.00
N HIS A 8 -23.73 0.63 4.03
CA HIS A 8 -22.88 -0.45 3.55
C HIS A 8 -21.49 -0.28 4.18
N PRO A 9 -21.21 -0.93 5.33
CA PRO A 9 -19.89 -0.83 5.95
C PRO A 9 -18.82 -1.34 4.98
N LEU A 10 -17.77 -0.55 4.78
CA LEU A 10 -16.60 -1.07 4.07
C LEU A 10 -15.91 -2.12 4.93
N SER A 11 -15.65 -3.28 4.34
CA SER A 11 -14.86 -4.34 4.97
C SER A 11 -13.42 -3.88 5.12
N ALA A 12 -13.00 -3.62 6.35
CA ALA A 12 -11.64 -3.21 6.65
C ALA A 12 -10.60 -4.26 6.21
N ASN A 13 -10.94 -5.55 6.34
CA ASN A 13 -10.09 -6.64 5.90
C ASN A 13 -10.01 -6.70 4.37
N GLY A 14 -11.15 -6.52 3.67
CA GLY A 14 -11.18 -6.49 2.22
C GLY A 14 -10.35 -5.34 1.65
N LEU A 15 -10.51 -4.14 2.20
CA LEU A 15 -9.74 -2.98 1.78
C LEU A 15 -8.25 -3.08 2.13
N ALA A 16 -7.91 -3.66 3.28
CA ALA A 16 -6.52 -3.92 3.64
C ALA A 16 -5.86 -4.91 2.67
N MET A 17 -6.55 -6.00 2.29
CA MET A 17 -6.04 -6.93 1.28
C MET A 17 -5.86 -6.26 -0.08
N THR A 18 -6.83 -5.46 -0.52
CA THR A 18 -6.70 -4.69 -1.77
C THR A 18 -5.52 -3.73 -1.71
N GLY A 19 -5.36 -3.01 -0.59
CA GLY A 19 -4.22 -2.13 -0.36
C GLY A 19 -2.88 -2.86 -0.39
N ALA A 20 -2.81 -4.06 0.20
CA ALA A 20 -1.62 -4.91 0.17
C ALA A 20 -1.25 -5.34 -1.27
N VAL A 21 -2.25 -5.74 -2.07
CA VAL A 21 -2.07 -6.08 -3.49
C VAL A 21 -1.57 -4.88 -4.28
N LEU A 22 -2.15 -3.70 -4.07
CA LEU A 22 -1.70 -2.46 -4.71
C LEU A 22 -0.26 -2.10 -4.30
N GLY A 23 0.09 -2.30 -3.02
CA GLY A 23 1.46 -2.12 -2.53
C GLY A 23 2.46 -3.06 -3.21
N PHE A 24 2.09 -4.33 -3.39
CA PHE A 24 2.89 -5.31 -4.13
C PHE A 24 3.06 -4.93 -5.60
N LEU A 25 1.98 -4.55 -6.28
CA LEU A 25 2.03 -4.11 -7.68
C LEU A 25 2.88 -2.84 -7.84
N GLY A 26 2.73 -1.88 -6.93
CA GLY A 26 3.55 -0.67 -6.91
C GLY A 26 5.04 -0.97 -6.73
N TRP A 27 5.38 -1.95 -5.89
CA TRP A 27 6.76 -2.41 -5.74
C TRP A 27 7.30 -3.08 -7.00
N LEU A 28 6.52 -3.92 -7.69
CA LEU A 28 6.93 -4.51 -8.98
C LEU A 28 7.20 -3.43 -10.03
N VAL A 29 6.30 -2.45 -10.15
CA VAL A 29 6.48 -1.31 -11.05
C VAL A 29 7.75 -0.54 -10.69
N HIS A 30 8.01 -0.30 -9.40
CA HIS A 30 9.22 0.35 -8.93
C HIS A 30 10.49 -0.43 -9.31
N LEU A 31 10.53 -1.74 -9.08
CA LEU A 31 11.68 -2.57 -9.46
C LEU A 31 11.95 -2.53 -10.96
N ILE A 32 10.91 -2.69 -11.77
CA ILE A 32 11.03 -2.70 -13.23
C ILE A 32 11.47 -1.31 -13.72
N TRP A 33 10.86 -0.24 -13.20
CA TRP A 33 11.19 1.13 -13.58
C TRP A 33 12.64 1.48 -13.25
N HIS A 34 13.07 1.28 -12.01
CA HIS A 34 14.43 1.60 -11.59
C HIS A 34 15.47 0.66 -12.19
N GLY A 35 15.13 -0.63 -12.38
CA GLY A 35 15.98 -1.60 -13.06
C GLY A 35 16.20 -1.31 -14.54
N LEU A 36 15.14 -0.93 -15.28
CA LEU A 36 15.23 -0.59 -16.72
C LEU A 36 15.89 0.75 -16.98
N MET A 37 15.65 1.75 -16.12
CA MET A 37 16.21 3.09 -16.29
C MET A 37 17.63 3.24 -15.73
N ALA A 38 18.21 2.16 -15.17
CA ALA A 38 19.49 2.18 -14.44
C ALA A 38 19.57 3.31 -13.40
N GLN A 39 18.43 3.69 -12.83
CA GLN A 39 18.34 4.78 -11.87
C GLN A 39 18.62 4.26 -10.46
N PRO A 40 19.34 5.03 -9.62
CA PRO A 40 19.55 4.65 -8.24
C PRO A 40 18.19 4.50 -7.55
N SER A 41 17.94 3.33 -6.96
CA SER A 41 16.72 3.09 -6.19
C SER A 41 16.78 3.83 -4.86
N VAL A 42 15.62 4.19 -4.29
CA VAL A 42 15.50 4.79 -2.95
C VAL A 42 16.26 3.95 -1.90
N VAL A 43 16.30 2.64 -2.11
CA VAL A 43 17.03 1.67 -1.29
C VAL A 43 18.54 1.84 -1.40
N GLY A 44 19.05 1.99 -2.62
CA GLY A 44 20.47 2.27 -2.87
C GLY A 44 20.90 3.63 -2.31
N LEU A 45 20.02 4.63 -2.36
CA LEU A 45 20.27 5.97 -1.82
C LEU A 45 20.25 6.02 -0.29
N LEU A 46 19.30 5.36 0.37
CA LEU A 46 19.13 5.47 1.83
C LEU A 46 20.11 4.61 2.63
N TYR A 47 20.57 3.49 2.08
CA TYR A 47 21.37 2.54 2.84
C TYR A 47 22.80 2.36 2.31
N ASN A 48 23.15 2.97 1.18
CA ASN A 48 24.42 2.72 0.48
C ASN A 48 24.67 1.21 0.25
N ILE A 49 23.58 0.45 0.14
CA ILE A 49 23.57 -0.99 -0.10
C ILE A 49 23.37 -1.20 -1.60
N SER A 50 24.07 -2.17 -2.17
CA SER A 50 23.89 -2.56 -3.57
C SER A 50 22.39 -2.75 -3.87
N PRO A 51 21.85 -2.21 -4.97
CA PRO A 51 20.44 -2.36 -5.36
C PRO A 51 20.02 -3.82 -5.60
N LEU A 52 20.95 -4.76 -5.48
CA LEU A 52 20.78 -6.20 -5.64
C LEU A 52 20.96 -6.99 -4.34
N ASP A 53 21.12 -6.35 -3.17
CA ASP A 53 21.13 -7.09 -1.90
C ASP A 53 19.73 -7.70 -1.65
N PRO A 54 19.61 -9.04 -1.62
CA PRO A 54 18.32 -9.71 -1.44
C PRO A 54 17.59 -9.26 -0.18
N LYS A 55 18.30 -8.92 0.89
CA LYS A 55 17.69 -8.49 2.16
C LYS A 55 17.02 -7.13 2.02
N ALA A 56 17.67 -6.19 1.32
CA ALA A 56 17.15 -4.85 1.11
C ALA A 56 15.95 -4.86 0.17
N VAL A 57 16.01 -5.68 -0.89
CA VAL A 57 14.91 -5.89 -1.84
C VAL A 57 13.66 -6.46 -1.14
N VAL A 58 13.83 -7.48 -0.30
CA VAL A 58 12.74 -8.07 0.50
C VAL A 58 12.22 -7.09 1.55
N GLY A 59 13.08 -6.31 2.20
CA GLY A 59 12.64 -5.30 3.17
C GLY A 59 11.72 -4.25 2.55
N VAL A 60 12.04 -3.79 1.34
CA VAL A 60 11.24 -2.77 0.64
C VAL A 60 9.94 -3.34 0.11
N LEU A 61 9.95 -4.61 -0.32
CA LEU A 61 8.72 -5.36 -0.61
C LEU A 61 7.79 -5.41 0.60
N LEU A 62 8.31 -5.79 1.77
CA LEU A 62 7.52 -5.86 3.01
C LEU A 62 6.96 -4.48 3.38
N CYS A 63 7.77 -3.43 3.29
CA CYS A 63 7.31 -2.05 3.54
C CYS A 63 6.18 -1.64 2.59
N ALA A 64 6.27 -1.96 1.30
CA ALA A 64 5.24 -1.62 0.32
C ALA A 64 3.93 -2.37 0.57
N VAL A 65 4.00 -3.68 0.87
CA VAL A 65 2.83 -4.52 1.13
C VAL A 65 2.15 -4.12 2.45
N ILE A 66 2.93 -3.96 3.52
CA ILE A 66 2.41 -3.57 4.84
C ILE A 66 1.87 -2.14 4.78
N GLY A 67 2.60 -1.22 4.16
CA GLY A 67 2.16 0.18 3.98
C GLY A 67 0.85 0.26 3.19
N GLY A 68 0.74 -0.51 2.12
CA GLY A 68 -0.51 -0.65 1.34
C GLY A 68 -1.66 -1.22 2.18
N ALA A 69 -1.41 -2.26 2.96
CA ALA A 69 -2.42 -2.85 3.84
C ALA A 69 -2.93 -1.87 4.90
N ILE A 70 -2.01 -1.14 5.54
CA ILE A 70 -2.34 -0.10 6.53
C ILE A 70 -3.15 1.03 5.88
N ALA A 71 -2.75 1.49 4.69
CA ALA A 71 -3.48 2.51 3.95
C ALA A 71 -4.92 2.07 3.62
N GLY A 72 -5.09 0.84 3.15
CA GLY A 72 -6.42 0.25 2.90
C GLY A 72 -7.28 0.17 4.16
N TRP A 73 -6.71 -0.32 5.27
CA TRP A 73 -7.39 -0.38 6.56
C TRP A 73 -7.79 1.01 7.09
N LEU A 74 -6.90 1.99 7.00
CA LEU A 74 -7.16 3.37 7.40
C LEU A 74 -8.29 3.97 6.56
N LEU A 75 -8.30 3.73 5.26
CA LEU A 75 -9.33 4.25 4.36
C LEU A 75 -10.72 3.69 4.71
N ALA A 76 -10.82 2.39 5.01
CA ALA A 76 -12.06 1.78 5.51
C ALA A 76 -12.49 2.37 6.86
N THR A 77 -11.53 2.58 7.77
CA THR A 77 -11.80 3.12 9.12
C THR A 77 -12.29 4.55 9.06
N VAL A 78 -11.63 5.42 8.28
CA VAL A 78 -12.01 6.82 8.08
C VAL A 78 -13.37 6.92 7.39
N TYR A 79 -13.63 6.11 6.36
CA TYR A 79 -14.92 6.06 5.70
C TYR A 79 -16.05 5.69 6.67
N ASN A 80 -15.89 4.56 7.38
CA ASN A 80 -16.89 4.10 8.35
C ASN A 80 -17.10 5.10 9.50
N TRP A 81 -16.06 5.82 9.93
CA TRP A 81 -16.17 6.89 10.93
C TRP A 81 -16.92 8.12 10.41
N SER A 82 -16.63 8.55 9.19
CA SER A 82 -17.26 9.73 8.57
C SER A 82 -18.76 9.54 8.34
N ILE A 83 -19.20 8.32 8.03
CA ILE A 83 -20.63 8.01 7.83
C ILE A 83 -21.36 7.92 9.17
N LYS A 84 -20.73 7.37 10.22
CA LYS A 84 -21.32 7.34 11.58
C LYS A 84 -21.53 8.72 12.20
N LYS A 85 -20.86 9.75 11.68
CA LYS A 85 -21.00 11.14 12.12
C LYS A 85 -22.04 11.95 11.35
N LYS A 86 -22.58 11.40 10.26
CA LYS A 86 -23.70 11.99 9.51
C LYS A 86 -25.01 11.44 10.04
#